data_AF-A0A2V8PY11-F1
#
_entry.id   AF-A0A2V8PY11-F1
#
_cell.length_a   1.000
_cell.length_b   1.000
_cell.length_c   1.000
_cell.angle_alpha   90.00
_cell.angle_beta   90.00
_cell.angle_gamma   90.00
#
_symmetry.space_group_name_H-M   'P 1'
#
loop_
_entity.id
_entity.type
_entity.pdbx_description
1 polymer ?
#
loop_
_entity_poly.entity_id
_entity_poly.type
_entity_poly.pdbx_seq_one_letter_code
_entity_poly.pdbx_strand_id
1 'polypeptide(L)'
;MTCCRINKEDPHLKSKSQHTSTPALPFCHWVLKAEKPKDSAYPRHLATIGDHLKARRLDLGLTQGQLAAMLKVDETTINNWETGKRRPTIKLIPNLISLLGIAPFGQPSTLAETLKLERSITGLSQRAFAPMLGVDPSTLKNWERGLRKPSTKTWARLGPIWKNLVIVESDERSYRQYHFRLWAQPTS
;
A
#
# COMPACT_ATOMS: atom_id res chain seq x y z
N MET A 1 20.62 -63.93 23.28
CA MET A 1 20.28 -65.36 23.14
C MET A 1 18.83 -65.47 22.69
N THR A 2 18.65 -65.94 21.45
CA THR A 2 17.64 -66.92 21.01
C THR A 2 16.16 -66.71 21.34
N CYS A 3 15.42 -66.23 20.32
CA CYS A 3 14.25 -66.83 19.65
C CYS A 3 13.05 -67.36 20.47
N CYS A 4 11.84 -66.88 20.14
CA CYS A 4 10.64 -67.71 20.08
C CYS A 4 9.91 -67.52 18.75
N ARG A 5 10.18 -68.50 17.86
CA ARG A 5 9.38 -69.05 16.75
C ARG A 5 8.09 -68.33 16.33
N ILE A 6 8.13 -67.93 15.07
CA ILE A 6 7.00 -67.93 14.13
C ILE A 6 6.41 -69.34 14.08
N ASN A 7 5.10 -69.48 14.29
CA ASN A 7 4.35 -70.64 13.82
C ASN A 7 3.43 -70.23 12.67
N LYS A 8 3.41 -71.11 11.68
CA LYS A 8 2.85 -71.00 10.32
C LYS A 8 1.37 -70.64 10.31
N GLU A 9 1.01 -69.94 9.25
CA GLU A 9 -0.34 -69.54 8.87
C GLU A 9 -1.26 -70.74 8.56
N ASP A 10 -2.54 -70.61 8.94
CA ASP A 10 -3.65 -71.36 8.37
C ASP A 10 -4.40 -70.48 7.34
N PRO A 11 -4.55 -70.91 6.07
CA PRO A 11 -4.99 -70.06 4.97
C PRO A 11 -6.46 -70.26 4.66
N HIS A 12 -7.39 -69.76 5.48
CA HIS A 12 -8.76 -69.48 5.01
C HIS A 12 -9.63 -68.77 6.07
N LEU A 13 -9.51 -67.44 6.18
CA LEU A 13 -10.63 -66.60 6.60
C LEU A 13 -10.37 -65.18 6.08
N LYS A 14 -10.90 -64.89 4.88
CA LYS A 14 -11.03 -63.51 4.38
C LYS A 14 -11.91 -62.75 5.37
N SER A 15 -11.31 -61.98 6.28
CA SER A 15 -12.08 -61.04 7.08
C SER A 15 -12.64 -59.99 6.13
N LYS A 16 -13.96 -59.89 6.06
CA LYS A 16 -14.61 -58.82 5.32
C LYS A 16 -14.23 -57.52 6.04
N SER A 17 -13.56 -56.61 5.33
CA SER A 17 -13.31 -55.24 5.76
C SER A 17 -14.65 -54.60 6.16
N GLN A 18 -14.94 -54.59 7.45
CA GLN A 18 -16.03 -53.79 7.99
C GLN A 18 -15.51 -52.36 8.11
N HIS A 19 -15.87 -51.52 7.15
CA HIS A 19 -15.59 -50.07 7.16
C HIS A 19 -16.30 -49.32 8.31
N THR A 20 -16.99 -50.01 9.21
CA THR A 20 -17.82 -49.45 10.27
C THR A 20 -17.18 -49.46 11.66
N SER A 21 -15.95 -49.97 11.80
CA SER A 21 -15.25 -50.02 13.10
C SER A 21 -14.31 -48.84 13.31
N THR A 22 -14.76 -47.61 13.02
CA THR A 22 -14.08 -46.40 13.48
C THR A 22 -14.62 -46.06 14.88
N PRO A 23 -13.86 -46.30 15.97
CA PRO A 23 -14.29 -45.85 17.28
C PRO A 23 -14.46 -44.33 17.24
N ALA A 24 -15.63 -43.83 17.64
CA ALA A 24 -15.84 -42.40 17.81
C ALA A 24 -14.85 -41.91 18.89
N LEU A 25 -13.86 -41.14 18.48
CA LEU A 25 -12.90 -40.54 19.42
C LEU A 25 -13.67 -39.58 20.34
N PRO A 26 -13.36 -39.55 21.65
CA PRO A 26 -13.97 -38.58 22.56
C PRO A 26 -13.64 -37.19 22.03
N PHE A 27 -14.66 -36.36 21.86
CA PHE A 27 -14.51 -35.00 21.36
C PHE A 27 -13.49 -34.24 22.23
N CYS A 28 -12.34 -33.93 21.66
CA CYS A 28 -11.35 -33.06 22.30
C CYS A 28 -11.93 -31.64 22.34
N HIS A 29 -12.18 -31.09 23.53
CA HIS A 29 -12.69 -29.73 23.74
C HIS A 29 -11.60 -28.65 23.56
N TRP A 30 -10.67 -28.85 22.62
CA TRP A 30 -9.62 -27.88 22.36
C TRP A 30 -10.13 -26.74 21.50
N VAL A 31 -10.15 -25.55 22.09
CA VAL A 31 -10.44 -24.30 21.38
C VAL A 31 -9.12 -23.69 20.93
N LEU A 32 -8.80 -23.89 19.65
CA LEU A 32 -7.68 -23.20 19.01
C LEU A 32 -8.07 -21.73 18.82
N LYS A 33 -7.36 -20.85 19.52
CA LYS A 33 -7.43 -19.40 19.28
C LYS A 33 -6.30 -19.04 18.33
N ALA A 34 -6.64 -18.78 17.07
CA ALA A 34 -5.72 -18.27 16.08
C ALA A 34 -6.39 -17.13 15.31
N GLU A 35 -5.60 -16.16 14.86
CA GLU A 35 -6.09 -15.16 13.91
C GLU A 35 -6.41 -15.85 12.58
N LYS A 36 -7.57 -15.52 12.00
CA LYS A 36 -7.94 -16.03 10.70
C LYS A 36 -6.88 -15.57 9.69
N PRO A 37 -6.29 -16.48 8.89
CA PRO A 37 -5.32 -16.08 7.89
C PRO A 37 -5.96 -15.09 6.92
N LYS A 38 -5.16 -14.10 6.47
CA LYS A 38 -5.62 -13.13 5.47
C LYS A 38 -6.04 -13.88 4.21
N ASP A 39 -7.06 -13.35 3.53
CA ASP A 39 -7.57 -13.92 2.29
C ASP A 39 -6.43 -14.03 1.25
N SER A 40 -6.48 -15.08 0.42
CA SER A 40 -5.66 -15.24 -0.78
C SER A 40 -5.63 -14.01 -1.68
N ALA A 41 -6.72 -13.22 -1.70
CA ALA A 41 -6.82 -11.98 -2.46
C ALA A 41 -5.99 -10.83 -1.87
N TYR A 42 -5.55 -10.93 -0.61
CA TYR A 42 -4.74 -9.91 0.06
C TYR A 42 -3.32 -9.87 -0.54
N PRO A 43 -2.80 -8.68 -0.89
CA PRO A 43 -1.46 -8.57 -1.47
C PRO A 43 -0.40 -9.02 -0.45
N ARG A 44 0.44 -9.98 -0.84
CA ARG A 44 1.54 -10.48 0.00
C ARG A 44 2.69 -9.48 0.14
N HIS A 45 2.83 -8.60 -0.84
CA HIS A 45 3.87 -7.57 -0.90
C HIS A 45 3.26 -6.25 -1.35
N LEU A 46 3.61 -5.16 -0.68
CA LEU A 46 3.10 -3.81 -0.97
C LEU A 46 4.20 -3.01 -1.69
N ALA A 47 4.21 -3.04 -3.01
CA ALA A 47 5.19 -2.30 -3.81
C ALA A 47 4.61 -1.02 -4.41
N THR A 48 3.32 -1.07 -4.78
CA THR A 48 2.67 -0.01 -5.54
C THR A 48 1.56 0.64 -4.74
N ILE A 49 1.19 1.87 -5.14
CA ILE A 49 0.02 2.57 -4.61
C ILE A 49 -1.24 1.70 -4.70
N GLY A 50 -1.38 0.91 -5.77
CA GLY A 50 -2.48 -0.03 -5.96
C GLY A 50 -2.50 -1.14 -4.92
N ASP A 51 -1.34 -1.70 -4.57
CA ASP A 51 -1.22 -2.72 -3.53
C ASP A 51 -1.60 -2.16 -2.15
N HIS A 52 -1.09 -0.97 -1.82
CA HIS A 52 -1.44 -0.27 -0.58
C HIS A 52 -2.94 0.03 -0.51
N LEU A 53 -3.52 0.47 -1.63
CA LEU A 53 -4.96 0.75 -1.72
C LEU A 53 -5.79 -0.52 -1.54
N LYS A 54 -5.41 -1.61 -2.20
CA LYS A 54 -6.08 -2.90 -2.08
C LYS A 54 -6.01 -3.44 -0.66
N ALA A 55 -4.83 -3.40 -0.04
CA ALA A 55 -4.64 -3.80 1.35
C ALA A 55 -5.55 -3.00 2.28
N ARG A 56 -5.51 -1.66 2.18
CA ARG A 56 -6.32 -0.77 3.00
C ARG A 56 -7.82 -0.98 2.79
N ARG A 57 -8.26 -1.20 1.55
CA ARG A 57 -9.65 -1.52 1.23
C ARG A 57 -10.11 -2.81 1.92
N LEU A 58 -9.29 -3.86 1.86
CA LEU A 58 -9.58 -5.16 2.48
C LEU A 58 -9.55 -5.07 4.02
N ASP A 59 -8.62 -4.30 4.59
CA ASP A 59 -8.54 -4.06 6.03
C ASP A 59 -9.80 -3.33 6.56
N LEU A 60 -10.41 -2.47 5.73
CA LEU A 60 -11.66 -1.78 6.03
C LEU A 60 -12.93 -2.57 5.64
N GLY A 61 -12.79 -3.76 5.05
CA GLY A 61 -13.92 -4.57 4.60
C GLY A 61 -14.75 -3.95 3.46
N LEU A 62 -14.16 -3.05 2.67
CA LEU A 62 -14.85 -2.31 1.62
C LEU A 62 -14.87 -3.08 0.29
N THR A 63 -15.97 -2.96 -0.43
CA THR A 63 -16.05 -3.36 -1.85
C THR A 63 -15.36 -2.33 -2.75
N GLN A 64 -15.00 -2.71 -3.99
CA GLN A 64 -14.42 -1.78 -4.95
C GLN A 64 -15.39 -0.64 -5.29
N GLY A 65 -16.67 -0.94 -5.50
CA GLY A 65 -17.73 0.07 -5.69
C GLY A 65 -17.89 1.06 -4.53
N GLN A 66 -17.83 0.61 -3.27
CA GLN A 66 -17.87 1.51 -2.11
C GLN A 66 -16.66 2.45 -2.07
N LEU A 67 -15.45 1.91 -2.30
CA LEU A 67 -14.24 2.72 -2.37
C LEU A 67 -14.30 3.73 -3.53
N ALA A 68 -14.84 3.31 -4.67
CA ALA A 68 -15.02 4.16 -5.84
C ALA A 68 -15.96 5.34 -5.53
N ALA A 69 -17.09 5.07 -4.86
CA ALA A 69 -18.02 6.11 -4.41
C ALA A 69 -17.36 7.11 -3.44
N MET A 70 -16.57 6.63 -2.47
CA MET A 70 -15.82 7.49 -1.54
C MET A 70 -14.84 8.42 -2.26
N LEU A 71 -14.15 7.89 -3.27
CA LEU A 71 -13.17 8.65 -4.06
C LEU A 71 -13.79 9.42 -5.25
N LYS A 72 -15.11 9.31 -5.45
CA LYS A 72 -15.85 9.89 -6.58
C LYS A 72 -15.25 9.49 -7.93
N VAL A 73 -14.89 8.22 -8.07
CA VAL A 73 -14.39 7.60 -9.31
C VAL A 73 -15.23 6.40 -9.69
N ASP A 74 -15.02 5.88 -10.90
CA ASP A 74 -15.67 4.65 -11.35
C ASP A 74 -15.00 3.41 -10.75
N GLU A 75 -15.78 2.34 -10.53
CA GLU A 75 -15.27 1.07 -10.00
C GLU A 75 -14.18 0.45 -10.88
N THR A 76 -14.30 0.56 -12.21
CA THR A 76 -13.27 0.10 -13.14
C THR A 76 -11.96 0.84 -12.94
N THR A 77 -11.99 2.08 -12.48
CA THR A 77 -10.78 2.88 -12.17
C THR A 77 -10.06 2.30 -10.97
N ILE A 78 -10.80 1.93 -9.91
CA ILE A 78 -10.24 1.26 -8.73
C ILE A 78 -9.63 -0.09 -9.13
N ASN A 79 -10.36 -0.90 -9.89
CA ASN A 79 -9.84 -2.19 -10.37
C ASN A 79 -8.56 -2.02 -11.20
N ASN A 80 -8.50 -1.03 -12.09
CA ASN A 80 -7.30 -0.73 -12.87
C ASN A 80 -6.10 -0.29 -12.01
N TRP A 81 -6.33 0.37 -10.89
CA TRP A 81 -5.27 0.72 -9.94
C TRP A 81 -4.80 -0.48 -9.13
N GLU A 82 -5.73 -1.27 -8.58
CA GLU A 82 -5.42 -2.47 -7.79
C GLU A 82 -4.75 -3.58 -8.61
N THR A 83 -5.00 -3.63 -9.91
CA THR A 83 -4.34 -4.56 -10.85
C THR A 83 -3.06 -4.00 -11.45
N GLY A 84 -2.67 -2.76 -11.12
CA GLY A 84 -1.47 -2.11 -11.63
C GLY A 84 -1.55 -1.68 -13.10
N LYS A 85 -2.70 -1.87 -13.78
CA LYS A 85 -2.91 -1.47 -15.19
C LYS A 85 -2.79 0.04 -15.38
N ARG A 86 -3.20 0.83 -14.39
CA ARG A 86 -3.10 2.30 -14.40
C ARG A 86 -2.64 2.84 -13.06
N ARG A 87 -2.07 4.04 -13.09
CA ARG A 87 -1.75 4.82 -11.89
C ARG A 87 -2.81 5.90 -11.64
N PRO A 88 -3.08 6.28 -10.38
CA PRO A 88 -3.94 7.40 -10.06
C PRO A 88 -3.44 8.71 -10.67
N THR A 89 -4.38 9.60 -11.00
CA THR A 89 -4.03 10.94 -11.44
C THR A 89 -3.54 11.77 -10.26
N ILE A 90 -2.66 12.73 -10.53
CA ILE A 90 -2.05 13.57 -9.48
C ILE A 90 -3.09 14.24 -8.59
N LYS A 91 -4.22 14.70 -9.14
CA LYS A 91 -5.30 15.36 -8.39
C LYS A 91 -5.95 14.46 -7.33
N LEU A 92 -5.89 13.14 -7.51
CA LEU A 92 -6.50 12.17 -6.60
C LEU A 92 -5.51 11.66 -5.54
N ILE A 93 -4.22 11.95 -5.70
CA ILE A 93 -3.18 11.56 -4.75
C ILE A 93 -3.46 12.09 -3.33
N PRO A 94 -3.84 13.37 -3.10
CA PRO A 94 -4.13 13.84 -1.75
C PRO A 94 -5.24 13.03 -1.05
N ASN A 95 -6.31 12.71 -1.78
CA ASN A 95 -7.42 11.91 -1.26
C ASN A 95 -6.98 10.48 -0.92
N LEU A 96 -6.12 9.89 -1.76
CA LEU A 96 -5.55 8.57 -1.52
C LEU A 96 -4.63 8.57 -0.29
N ILE A 97 -3.78 9.59 -0.13
CA ILE A 97 -2.92 9.73 1.06
C ILE A 97 -3.79 9.84 2.31
N SER A 98 -4.85 10.65 2.28
CA SER A 98 -5.78 10.78 3.40
C SER A 98 -6.45 9.45 3.76
N LEU A 99 -6.77 8.62 2.77
CA LEU A 99 -7.40 7.31 2.97
C LEU A 99 -6.41 6.27 3.54
N LEU A 100 -5.18 6.28 3.00
CA LEU A 100 -4.12 5.36 3.39
C LEU A 100 -3.50 5.71 4.74
N GLY A 101 -3.54 6.99 5.13
CA GLY A 101 -2.81 7.52 6.28
C GLY A 101 -1.29 7.54 6.09
N ILE A 102 -0.80 7.17 4.91
CA ILE A 102 0.61 7.13 4.54
C ILE A 102 0.79 7.70 3.13
N ALA A 103 1.94 8.30 2.87
CA ALA A 103 2.36 8.66 1.52
C ALA A 103 2.95 7.42 0.83
N PRO A 104 2.33 6.87 -0.24
CA PRO A 104 2.76 5.62 -0.85
C PRO A 104 3.91 5.83 -1.85
N PHE A 105 4.83 6.74 -1.53
CA PHE A 105 5.96 7.11 -2.37
C PHE A 105 7.28 6.75 -1.66
N GLY A 106 8.27 6.34 -2.43
CA GLY A 106 9.62 6.14 -1.90
C GLY A 106 10.26 7.44 -1.46
N GLN A 107 11.26 7.35 -0.59
CA GLN A 107 12.06 8.49 -0.16
C GLN A 107 12.79 9.10 -1.38
N PRO A 108 12.62 10.40 -1.65
CA PRO A 108 13.29 11.03 -2.78
C PRO A 108 14.79 11.16 -2.48
N SER A 109 15.62 10.76 -3.43
CA SER A 109 17.08 10.83 -3.33
C SER A 109 17.65 12.06 -4.06
N THR A 110 16.88 12.61 -5.01
CA THR A 110 17.28 13.75 -5.81
C THR A 110 16.29 14.90 -5.69
N LEU A 111 16.75 16.12 -5.93
CA LEU A 111 15.88 17.31 -5.99
C LEU A 111 14.70 17.13 -6.96
N ALA A 112 14.94 16.52 -8.11
CA ALA A 112 13.91 16.27 -9.11
C ALA A 112 12.79 15.37 -8.56
N GLU A 113 13.18 14.33 -7.81
CA GLU A 113 12.24 13.45 -7.12
C GLU A 113 11.52 14.17 -6.00
N THR A 114 12.22 15.01 -5.21
CA THR A 114 11.59 15.78 -4.14
C THR A 114 10.55 16.75 -4.68
N LEU A 115 10.87 17.51 -5.73
CA LEU A 115 9.91 18.42 -6.37
C LEU A 115 8.68 17.68 -6.89
N LYS A 116 8.90 16.52 -7.52
CA LYS A 116 7.82 15.70 -8.05
C LYS A 116 6.97 15.11 -6.92
N LEU A 117 7.58 14.73 -5.80
CA LEU A 117 6.90 14.21 -4.62
C LEU A 117 6.01 15.28 -4.00
N GLU A 118 6.56 16.44 -3.67
CA GLU A 118 5.82 17.56 -3.09
C GLU A 118 4.62 17.96 -3.95
N ARG A 119 4.87 18.08 -5.26
CA ARG A 119 3.81 18.38 -6.22
C ARG A 119 2.73 17.29 -6.25
N SER A 120 3.10 16.02 -6.10
CA SER A 120 2.16 14.90 -6.11
C SER A 120 1.33 14.85 -4.83
N ILE A 121 1.96 15.04 -3.67
CA ILE A 121 1.29 15.06 -2.35
C ILE A 121 0.28 16.21 -2.29
N THR A 122 0.62 17.37 -2.83
CA THR A 122 -0.27 18.54 -2.90
C THR A 122 -1.32 18.44 -4.01
N GLY A 123 -1.23 17.43 -4.90
CA GLY A 123 -2.16 17.23 -6.01
C GLY A 123 -2.04 18.28 -7.12
N LEU A 124 -0.94 19.03 -7.17
CA LEU A 124 -0.75 20.12 -8.13
C LEU A 124 -0.28 19.60 -9.49
N SER A 125 -0.82 20.19 -10.56
CA SER A 125 -0.27 19.97 -11.90
C SER A 125 1.04 20.74 -12.08
N GLN A 126 1.89 20.35 -13.04
CA GLN A 126 3.10 21.11 -13.38
C GLN A 126 2.77 22.58 -13.74
N ARG A 127 1.63 22.82 -14.38
CA ARG A 127 1.16 24.18 -14.73
C ARG A 127 0.79 25.03 -13.51
N ALA A 128 0.31 24.40 -12.44
CA ALA A 128 -0.04 25.09 -11.20
C ALA A 128 1.17 25.26 -10.27
N PHE A 129 2.08 24.28 -10.25
CA PHE A 129 3.26 24.30 -9.37
C PHE A 129 4.39 25.18 -9.90
N ALA A 130 4.61 25.23 -11.21
CA ALA A 130 5.72 26.00 -11.79
C ALA A 130 5.64 27.51 -11.50
N PRO A 131 4.47 28.18 -11.58
CA PRO A 131 4.34 29.58 -11.18
C PRO A 131 4.66 29.82 -9.69
N MET A 132 4.34 28.88 -8.80
CA MET A 132 4.69 28.98 -7.38
C MET A 132 6.22 28.98 -7.17
N LEU A 133 6.96 28.29 -8.04
CA LEU A 133 8.42 28.28 -8.08
C LEU A 133 9.01 29.45 -8.93
N GLY A 134 8.16 30.28 -9.54
CA GLY A 134 8.55 31.35 -10.45
C GLY A 134 9.20 30.86 -11.75
N VAL A 135 8.91 29.63 -12.20
CA VAL A 135 9.46 29.04 -13.42
C VAL A 135 8.37 28.66 -14.41
N ASP A 136 8.77 28.46 -15.67
CA ASP A 136 7.87 27.95 -16.70
C ASP A 136 7.57 26.45 -16.50
N PRO A 137 6.35 25.95 -16.77
CA PRO A 137 6.01 24.54 -16.65
C PRO A 137 6.93 23.59 -17.45
N SER A 138 7.45 24.02 -18.60
CA SER A 138 8.41 23.23 -19.39
C SER A 138 9.77 23.10 -18.69
N THR A 139 10.18 24.14 -17.95
CA THR A 139 11.41 24.13 -17.15
C THR A 139 11.27 23.14 -15.99
N LEU A 140 10.16 23.22 -15.26
CA LEU A 140 9.84 22.26 -14.19
C LEU A 140 9.77 20.83 -14.73
N LYS A 141 9.11 20.61 -15.88
CA LYS A 141 9.05 19.30 -16.54
C LYS A 141 10.44 18.74 -16.85
N ASN A 142 11.36 19.58 -17.31
CA ASN A 142 12.73 19.15 -17.60
C ASN A 142 13.53 18.83 -16.33
N TRP A 143 13.28 19.55 -15.24
CA TRP A 143 13.86 19.23 -13.93
C TRP A 143 13.32 17.90 -13.39
N GLU A 144 12.00 17.69 -13.38
CA GLU A 144 11.37 16.45 -12.90
C GLU A 144 11.78 15.20 -13.71
N ARG A 145 12.24 15.39 -14.96
CA ARG A 145 12.78 14.32 -15.81
C ARG A 145 14.29 14.12 -15.65
N GLY A 146 14.97 14.93 -14.85
CA GLY A 146 16.42 14.91 -14.71
C GLY A 146 17.19 15.41 -15.94
N LEU A 147 16.50 15.93 -16.96
CA LEU A 147 17.13 16.43 -18.19
C LEU A 147 17.90 17.74 -17.96
N ARG A 148 17.49 18.51 -16.95
CA ARG A 148 18.15 19.75 -16.55
C ARG A 148 18.16 19.88 -15.04
N LYS A 149 19.16 20.58 -14.51
CA LYS A 149 19.23 20.98 -13.11
C LYS A 149 18.98 22.50 -13.02
N PRO A 150 18.45 23.00 -11.90
CA PRO A 150 18.37 24.45 -11.67
C PRO A 150 19.76 25.08 -11.72
N SER A 151 19.87 26.27 -12.33
CA SER A 151 21.11 27.06 -12.26
C SER A 151 21.32 27.58 -10.83
N THR A 152 22.55 27.96 -10.48
CA THR A 152 22.88 28.55 -9.17
C THR A 152 22.02 29.79 -8.86
N LYS A 153 21.79 30.64 -9.86
CA LYS A 153 20.93 31.84 -9.72
C LYS A 153 19.47 31.47 -9.48
N THR A 154 18.98 30.47 -10.21
CA THR A 154 17.62 29.95 -10.03
C THR A 154 17.47 29.31 -8.64
N TRP A 155 18.48 28.58 -8.19
CA TRP A 155 18.53 27.94 -6.88
C TRP A 155 18.43 28.96 -5.73
N ALA A 156 19.20 30.05 -5.81
CA ALA A 156 19.14 31.13 -4.83
C ALA A 156 17.73 31.74 -4.70
N ARG A 157 17.00 31.84 -5.81
CA ARG A 157 15.61 32.34 -5.83
C ARG A 157 14.60 31.32 -5.30
N LEU A 158 14.83 30.03 -5.55
CA LEU A 158 13.97 28.95 -5.06
C LEU A 158 14.14 28.69 -3.57
N GLY A 159 15.34 28.88 -3.02
CA GLY A 159 15.68 28.57 -1.63
C GLY A 159 14.68 29.09 -0.59
N PRO A 160 14.24 30.37 -0.64
CA PRO A 160 13.24 30.90 0.29
C PRO A 160 11.84 30.31 0.10
N ILE A 161 11.38 30.16 -1.15
CA ILE A 161 10.09 29.55 -1.49
C ILE A 161 10.07 28.09 -1.02
N TRP A 162 11.18 27.39 -1.26
CA TRP A 162 11.42 26.01 -0.87
C TRP A 162 11.44 25.86 0.64
N LYS A 163 12.17 26.70 1.38
CA LYS A 163 12.16 26.68 2.85
C LYS A 163 10.73 26.89 3.36
N ASN A 164 9.98 27.86 2.86
CA ASN A 164 8.60 28.06 3.32
C ASN A 164 7.64 26.91 2.95
N LEU A 165 7.92 26.17 1.86
CA LEU A 165 7.17 24.98 1.48
C LEU A 165 7.58 23.73 2.30
N VAL A 166 8.82 23.70 2.81
CA VAL A 166 9.49 22.53 3.45
C VAL A 166 9.78 22.76 4.95
N ILE A 167 9.41 23.90 5.55
CA ILE A 167 9.39 24.13 7.01
C ILE A 167 8.22 23.33 7.61
N VAL A 168 8.36 22.00 7.58
CA VAL A 168 7.89 21.05 8.60
C VAL A 168 8.99 20.00 8.67
N GLU A 169 9.71 19.99 9.80
CA GLU A 169 11.11 19.61 9.96
C GLU A 169 11.53 18.21 9.48
N SER A 170 12.74 18.22 8.92
CA SER A 170 13.70 17.12 8.82
C SER A 170 14.10 16.60 10.21
N ASP A 171 13.30 15.69 10.78
CA ASP A 171 13.73 14.73 11.78
C ASP A 171 13.32 13.32 11.29
N GLU A 172 14.29 12.40 11.18
CA GLU A 172 14.13 11.07 10.56
C GLU A 172 13.04 10.20 11.23
N ARG A 173 12.53 10.61 12.39
CA ARG A 173 11.41 9.95 13.08
C ARG A 173 10.01 10.35 12.61
N SER A 174 9.83 11.48 11.89
CA SER A 174 8.50 12.10 11.69
C SER A 174 7.90 11.96 10.27
N TYR A 175 8.68 11.56 9.26
CA TYR A 175 8.15 11.14 7.96
C TYR A 175 7.22 9.89 8.07
N ARG A 176 7.21 9.21 9.23
CA ARG A 176 6.31 8.09 9.56
C ARG A 176 4.93 8.49 10.10
N GLN A 177 4.72 9.77 10.45
CA GLN A 177 3.41 10.34 10.87
C GLN A 177 2.83 11.30 9.81
N TYR A 178 3.70 11.80 8.93
CA TYR A 178 3.58 12.75 7.80
C TYR A 178 2.71 14.02 7.94
N HIS A 179 1.55 14.02 8.58
CA HIS A 179 0.61 15.12 8.34
C HIS A 179 -0.44 15.32 9.44
N PHE A 180 -0.09 15.08 10.72
CA PHE A 180 -1.06 15.18 11.82
C PHE A 180 -1.64 16.59 12.05
N ARG A 181 -1.18 17.63 11.33
CA ARG A 181 -1.58 19.04 11.58
C ARG A 181 -2.21 19.83 10.45
N LEU A 182 -2.17 19.37 9.19
CA LEU A 182 -2.54 20.26 8.09
C LEU A 182 -4.05 20.30 7.75
N TRP A 183 -4.92 19.61 8.52
CA TRP A 183 -6.40 19.73 8.43
C TRP A 183 -7.14 19.53 9.78
N ALA A 184 -6.70 20.16 10.87
CA ALA A 184 -7.58 20.37 12.03
C ALA A 184 -8.28 21.73 11.89
N GLN A 185 -9.40 21.78 11.17
CA GLN A 185 -10.40 22.82 11.38
C GLN A 185 -11.41 22.28 12.39
N PRO A 186 -11.59 22.87 13.59
CA PRO A 186 -12.80 22.58 14.34
C PRO A 186 -13.97 23.16 13.54
N THR A 187 -14.80 22.28 13.00
CA THR A 187 -16.15 22.63 12.60
C THR A 187 -16.93 23.03 13.84
N SER A 188 -17.21 24.33 14.00
CA SER A 188 -18.46 24.96 14.47
C SER A 188 -18.20 26.45 14.70
#